data_AF-A0A0G0UNZ5-F1
#
_entry.id   AF-A0A0G0UNZ5-F1
#
_cell.length_a   1.000
_cell.length_b   1.000
_cell.length_c   1.000
_cell.angle_alpha   90.00
_cell.angle_beta   90.00
_cell.angle_gamma   90.00
#
_symmetry.space_group_name_H-M   'P 1'
#
loop_
_entity.id
_entity.type
_entity.pdbx_description
1 polymer ?
#
loop_
_entity_poly.entity_id
_entity_poly.type
_entity_poly.pdbx_seq_one_letter_code
_entity_poly.pdbx_strand_id
1 'polypeptide(L)'
;MKKIILFSIFCFVFSVMAVQAAGLVPCGGAGEPACNFCHLKTLAENVINFALYNIAIPVTVIFIVYGGFVILTAGESAERAAQGRKIIQSAIIGVLIAVGAWLIIREVIEILGGGSFKPWEWGKAGKFC
;
A
#
# COMPACT_ATOMS: atom_id res chain seq x y z
N MET A 1 21.59 -17.27 -12.86
CA MET A 1 21.88 -16.38 -11.71
C MET A 1 20.78 -15.35 -11.45
N LYS A 2 20.27 -14.60 -12.46
CA LYS A 2 19.14 -13.64 -12.30
C LYS A 2 17.88 -14.22 -11.63
N LYS A 3 17.50 -15.47 -11.94
CA LYS A 3 16.29 -16.12 -11.40
C LYS A 3 16.37 -16.43 -9.90
N ILE A 4 17.57 -16.62 -9.36
CA ILE A 4 17.80 -16.94 -7.93
C ILE A 4 17.65 -15.68 -7.06
N ILE A 5 18.10 -14.51 -7.56
CA ILE A 5 17.92 -13.23 -6.86
C ILE A 5 16.45 -12.81 -6.88
N LEU A 6 15.75 -13.02 -8.00
CA LEU A 6 14.32 -12.73 -8.13
C LEU A 6 13.48 -13.67 -7.23
N PHE A 7 13.84 -14.95 -7.13
CA PHE A 7 13.18 -15.91 -6.24
C PHE A 7 13.47 -15.64 -4.75
N SER A 8 14.68 -15.18 -4.41
CA SER A 8 15.05 -14.80 -3.04
C SER A 8 14.33 -13.51 -2.58
N ILE A 9 14.20 -12.51 -3.45
CA ILE A 9 13.41 -11.30 -3.17
C ILE A 9 11.93 -11.64 -3.05
N PHE A 10 11.42 -12.55 -3.89
CA PHE A 10 10.04 -13.03 -3.81
C PHE A 10 9.78 -13.81 -2.50
N CYS A 11 10.70 -14.68 -2.07
CA CYS A 11 10.63 -15.36 -0.77
C CYS A 11 10.73 -14.40 0.42
N PHE A 12 11.56 -13.36 0.34
CA PHE A 12 11.67 -12.35 1.40
C PHE A 12 10.37 -11.53 1.51
N VAL A 13 9.78 -11.13 0.39
CA VAL A 13 8.49 -10.43 0.37
C VAL A 13 7.34 -11.33 0.85
N PHE A 14 7.34 -12.63 0.49
CA PHE A 14 6.35 -13.61 0.95
C PHE A 14 6.46 -13.88 2.46
N SER A 15 7.69 -13.85 3.01
CA SER A 15 7.95 -13.93 4.45
C SER A 15 7.39 -12.73 5.22
N VAL A 16 7.42 -11.51 4.65
CA VAL A 16 6.82 -10.33 5.29
C VAL A 16 5.29 -10.41 5.30
N MET A 17 4.67 -11.04 4.29
CA MET A 17 3.20 -11.21 4.24
C MET A 17 2.62 -12.20 5.26
N ALA A 18 3.45 -13.05 5.88
CA ALA A 18 2.98 -14.00 6.90
C ALA A 18 2.77 -13.37 8.29
N VAL A 19 2.98 -12.06 8.46
CA VAL A 19 3.08 -11.36 9.76
C VAL A 19 1.90 -10.44 10.09
N GLN A 20 0.73 -10.54 9.44
CA GLN A 20 -0.47 -9.83 9.90
C GLN A 20 -1.58 -10.77 10.37
N ALA A 21 -1.53 -11.09 11.67
CA ALA A 21 -2.65 -11.60 12.45
C ALA A 21 -3.46 -10.46 13.10
N ALA A 22 -3.64 -9.33 12.39
CA ALA A 22 -4.58 -8.30 12.79
C ALA A 22 -5.93 -8.62 12.14
N GLY A 23 -6.92 -9.00 12.94
CA GLY A 23 -8.27 -9.26 12.44
C GLY A 23 -8.78 -8.05 11.67
N LEU A 24 -9.09 -8.25 10.38
CA LEU A 24 -9.65 -7.19 9.53
C LEU A 24 -10.98 -6.66 10.10
N VAL A 25 -11.75 -7.51 10.80
CA VAL A 25 -13.07 -7.20 11.34
C VAL A 25 -12.98 -6.95 12.87
N PRO A 26 -13.30 -5.73 13.35
CA PRO A 26 -13.20 -5.36 14.76
C PRO A 26 -14.55 -5.50 15.52
N CYS A 27 -15.44 -6.41 15.11
CA CYS A 27 -16.72 -6.65 15.79
C CYS A 27 -17.30 -8.03 15.42
N GLY A 28 -18.21 -8.54 16.26
CA GLY A 28 -18.93 -9.80 16.00
C GLY A 28 -18.21 -11.09 16.45
N GLY A 29 -17.08 -10.98 17.14
CA GLY A 29 -16.41 -12.10 17.82
C GLY A 29 -16.98 -12.39 19.22
N ALA A 30 -16.67 -13.55 19.78
CA ALA A 30 -17.06 -13.88 21.16
C ALA A 30 -16.35 -12.93 22.15
N GLY A 31 -17.11 -12.00 22.75
CA GLY A 31 -16.59 -10.97 23.67
C GLY A 31 -16.42 -9.57 23.04
N GLU A 32 -16.75 -9.40 21.77
CA GLU A 32 -16.68 -8.11 21.06
C GLU A 32 -18.05 -7.41 21.04
N PRO A 33 -18.10 -6.05 21.00
CA PRO A 33 -19.35 -5.31 20.91
C PRO A 33 -20.12 -5.61 19.62
N ALA A 34 -21.45 -5.45 19.66
CA ALA A 34 -22.30 -5.56 18.48
C ALA A 34 -21.88 -4.56 17.40
N CYS A 35 -21.81 -5.00 16.14
CA CYS A 35 -21.35 -4.17 15.03
C CYS A 35 -22.27 -2.95 14.83
N ASN A 36 -21.72 -1.76 15.07
CA ASN A 36 -22.32 -0.48 14.71
C ASN A 36 -21.71 0.06 13.40
N PHE A 37 -22.36 1.07 12.80
CA PHE A 37 -21.85 1.78 11.61
C PHE A 37 -20.42 2.33 11.80
N CYS A 38 -20.01 2.61 13.04
CA CYS A 38 -18.65 2.97 13.39
C CYS A 38 -17.61 1.88 13.09
N HIS A 39 -17.94 0.62 13.35
CA HIS A 39 -17.03 -0.50 13.09
C HIS A 39 -16.88 -0.79 11.59
N LEU A 40 -17.88 -0.42 10.77
CA LEU A 40 -17.80 -0.51 9.31
C LEU A 40 -16.75 0.46 8.75
N LYS A 41 -16.68 1.69 9.29
CA LYS A 41 -15.64 2.67 8.93
C LYS A 41 -14.24 2.16 9.31
N THR A 42 -14.09 1.63 10.53
CA THR A 42 -12.83 1.04 10.99
C THR A 42 -12.42 -0.16 10.14
N LEU A 43 -13.37 -1.01 9.73
CA LEU A 43 -13.11 -2.12 8.81
C LEU A 43 -12.58 -1.62 7.46
N ALA A 44 -13.23 -0.62 6.85
CA ALA A 44 -12.81 -0.08 5.56
C ALA A 44 -11.37 0.46 5.63
N GLU A 45 -11.03 1.15 6.72
CA GLU A 45 -9.68 1.65 6.93
C GLU A 45 -8.66 0.55 7.18
N ASN A 46 -9.01 -0.47 7.96
CA ASN A 46 -8.15 -1.64 8.17
C ASN A 46 -7.87 -2.38 6.85
N VAL A 47 -8.88 -2.52 5.99
CA VAL A 47 -8.75 -3.12 4.65
C VAL A 47 -7.81 -2.32 3.78
N ILE A 48 -7.95 -0.99 3.77
CA ILE A 48 -7.12 -0.16 2.91
C ILE A 48 -5.70 -0.02 3.48
N ASN A 49 -5.52 0.04 4.80
CA ASN A 49 -4.20 -0.07 5.43
C ASN A 49 -3.54 -1.41 5.07
N PHE A 50 -4.29 -2.50 5.13
CA PHE A 50 -3.80 -3.81 4.68
C PHE A 50 -3.42 -3.77 3.20
N ALA A 51 -4.25 -3.19 2.32
CA ALA A 51 -3.93 -3.08 0.91
C ALA A 51 -2.71 -2.19 0.63
N LEU A 52 -2.56 -1.05 1.31
CA LEU A 52 -1.42 -0.15 1.11
C LEU A 52 -0.13 -0.73 1.70
N TYR A 53 -0.14 -1.08 2.99
CA TYR A 53 1.07 -1.50 3.70
C TYR A 53 1.49 -2.92 3.34
N ASN A 54 0.54 -3.85 3.18
CA ASN A 54 0.88 -5.26 2.92
C ASN A 54 0.96 -5.62 1.44
N ILE A 55 0.35 -4.82 0.54
CA ILE A 55 0.36 -5.12 -0.90
C ILE A 55 1.07 -4.01 -1.69
N ALA A 56 0.62 -2.76 -1.59
CA ALA A 56 1.12 -1.70 -2.46
C ALA A 56 2.60 -1.36 -2.25
N ILE A 57 3.06 -1.24 -0.99
CA ILE A 57 4.46 -0.96 -0.66
C ILE A 57 5.41 -2.06 -1.18
N PRO A 58 5.24 -3.35 -0.82
CA PRO A 58 6.18 -4.39 -1.26
C PRO A 58 6.19 -4.55 -2.78
N VAL A 59 5.04 -4.46 -3.45
CA VAL A 59 4.95 -4.52 -4.91
C VAL A 59 5.74 -3.38 -5.55
N THR A 60 5.58 -2.16 -5.04
CA THR A 60 6.30 -0.99 -5.55
C THR A 60 7.81 -1.16 -5.40
N VAL A 61 8.28 -1.63 -4.24
CA VAL A 61 9.71 -1.88 -4.00
C VAL A 61 10.28 -2.87 -5.02
N ILE A 62 9.54 -3.95 -5.34
CA ILE A 62 9.96 -4.92 -6.36
C ILE A 62 10.10 -4.25 -7.74
N PHE A 63 9.13 -3.43 -8.15
CA PHE A 63 9.18 -2.74 -9.44
C PHE A 63 10.31 -1.73 -9.54
N ILE A 64 10.60 -1.00 -8.45
CA ILE A 64 11.73 -0.05 -8.40
C ILE A 64 13.06 -0.79 -8.48
N VAL A 65 13.23 -1.88 -7.73
CA VAL A 65 14.45 -2.70 -7.76
C VAL A 65 14.65 -3.31 -9.16
N TYR A 66 13.60 -3.83 -9.78
CA TYR A 66 13.65 -4.37 -11.13
C TYR A 66 14.00 -3.30 -12.17
N GLY A 67 13.32 -2.15 -12.12
CA GLY A 67 13.60 -1.01 -13.01
C GLY A 67 15.02 -0.49 -12.85
N GLY A 68 15.52 -0.38 -11.61
CA GLY A 68 16.90 0.00 -11.30
C GLY A 68 17.91 -0.99 -11.85
N PHE A 69 17.66 -2.30 -11.73
CA PHE A 69 18.53 -3.33 -12.27
C PHE A 69 18.59 -3.30 -13.82
N VAL A 70 17.47 -2.99 -14.47
CA VAL A 70 17.40 -2.82 -15.94
C VAL A 70 18.26 -1.63 -16.38
N ILE A 71 18.25 -0.52 -15.65
CA ILE A 71 19.10 0.65 -15.94
C ILE A 71 20.57 0.30 -15.76
N LEU A 72 20.94 -0.35 -14.65
CA LEU A 72 22.33 -0.72 -14.35
C LEU A 72 22.91 -1.74 -15.34
N THR A 73 22.07 -2.58 -15.95
CA THR A 73 22.49 -3.57 -16.95
C THR A 73 22.29 -3.11 -18.41
N ALA A 74 21.92 -1.84 -18.63
CA ALA A 74 21.68 -1.30 -19.97
C ALA A 74 22.96 -1.06 -20.79
N GLY A 75 24.11 -0.90 -20.13
CA GLY A 75 25.38 -0.59 -20.81
C GLY A 75 25.27 0.68 -21.66
N GLU A 76 25.60 0.59 -22.95
CA GLU A 76 25.50 1.69 -23.92
C GLU A 76 24.12 1.78 -24.62
N SER A 77 23.23 0.81 -24.40
CA SER A 77 21.92 0.80 -25.08
C SER A 77 20.95 1.80 -24.43
N ALA A 78 20.80 2.96 -25.06
CA ALA A 78 19.87 4.01 -24.63
C ALA A 78 18.43 3.50 -24.50
N GLU A 79 18.03 2.55 -25.33
CA GLU A 79 16.68 1.97 -25.34
C GLU A 79 16.37 1.19 -24.05
N ARG A 80 17.31 0.39 -23.53
CA ARG A 80 17.10 -0.35 -22.27
C ARG A 80 17.13 0.57 -21.06
N ALA A 81 17.97 1.61 -21.09
CA ALA A 81 17.98 2.64 -20.05
C ALA A 81 16.65 3.43 -20.02
N ALA A 82 16.09 3.76 -21.19
CA ALA A 82 14.79 4.42 -21.30
C ALA A 82 13.65 3.51 -20.80
N GLN A 83 13.70 2.21 -21.10
CA GLN A 83 12.71 1.25 -20.63
C GLN A 83 12.74 1.10 -19.11
N GLY A 84 13.91 1.01 -18.49
CA GLY A 84 14.05 0.96 -17.03
C GLY A 84 13.48 2.21 -16.33
N ARG A 85 13.71 3.41 -16.91
CA ARG A 85 13.11 4.66 -16.40
C ARG A 85 11.59 4.67 -16.49
N LYS A 86 11.02 4.17 -17.59
CA LYS A 86 9.56 4.03 -17.75
C LYS A 86 8.95 3.13 -16.68
N ILE A 87 9.60 2.01 -16.35
CA ILE A 87 9.12 1.08 -15.31
C ILE A 87 9.12 1.76 -13.93
N ILE A 88 10.17 2.51 -13.60
CA ILE A 88 10.23 3.25 -12.34
C ILE A 88 9.15 4.34 -12.29
N GLN A 89 8.98 5.09 -13.39
CA GLN A 89 7.94 6.12 -13.47
C GLN A 89 6.53 5.53 -13.32
N SER A 90 6.24 4.39 -13.95
CA SER A 90 4.95 3.73 -13.79
C SER A 90 4.71 3.24 -12.36
N ALA A 91 5.75 2.75 -11.68
CA ALA A 91 5.65 2.34 -10.28
C ALA A 91 5.35 3.53 -9.35
N ILE A 92 6.02 4.66 -9.57
CA ILE A 92 5.79 5.91 -8.81
C ILE A 92 4.36 6.42 -9.02
N ILE A 93 3.88 6.44 -10.26
CA ILE A 93 2.51 6.86 -10.58
C ILE A 93 1.48 5.94 -9.91
N GLY A 94 1.73 4.62 -9.90
CA GLY A 94 0.86 3.66 -9.22
C GLY A 94 0.71 3.94 -7.71
N VAL A 95 1.82 4.23 -7.03
CA VAL A 95 1.77 4.61 -5.60
C VAL A 95 1.07 5.94 -5.39
N LEU A 96 1.36 6.94 -6.23
CA LEU A 96 0.70 8.24 -6.16
C LEU A 96 -0.81 8.13 -6.28
N ILE A 97 -1.32 7.29 -7.19
CA ILE A 97 -2.76 7.05 -7.34
C ILE A 97 -3.33 6.32 -6.13
N ALA A 98 -2.65 5.28 -5.62
CA ALA A 98 -3.11 4.54 -4.45
C ALA A 98 -3.20 5.43 -3.19
N VAL A 99 -2.17 6.24 -2.96
CA VAL A 99 -2.13 7.22 -1.87
C VAL A 99 -3.17 8.32 -2.08
N GLY A 100 -3.29 8.84 -3.32
CA GLY A 100 -4.25 9.88 -3.66
C GLY A 100 -5.70 9.43 -3.46
N ALA A 101 -6.05 8.21 -3.86
CA ALA A 101 -7.38 7.66 -3.66
C ALA A 101 -7.74 7.56 -2.18
N TRP A 102 -6.81 7.08 -1.35
CA TRP A 102 -7.00 7.03 0.11
C TRP A 102 -7.21 8.42 0.72
N LEU A 103 -6.36 9.38 0.34
CA LEU A 103 -6.47 10.76 0.83
C LEU A 103 -7.84 11.36 0.49
N ILE A 104 -8.28 11.25 -0.78
CA ILE A 104 -9.57 11.80 -1.22
C ILE A 104 -10.74 11.23 -0.40
N ILE A 105 -10.77 9.93 -0.15
CA ILE A 105 -11.84 9.29 0.62
C ILE A 105 -11.86 9.84 2.05
N ARG A 106 -10.69 9.97 2.68
CA ARG A 106 -10.57 10.51 4.04
C ARG A 106 -10.98 11.98 4.11
N GLU A 107 -10.54 12.78 3.15
CA GLU A 107 -10.92 14.20 3.04
C GLU A 107 -12.43 14.38 2.96
N VAL A 108 -13.08 13.63 2.08
CA VAL A 108 -14.53 13.75 1.88
C VAL A 108 -15.28 13.39 3.16
N ILE A 109 -14.86 12.34 3.88
CA ILE A 109 -15.50 11.92 5.13
C ILE A 109 -15.24 12.94 6.26
N GLU A 110 -14.03 13.47 6.37
CA GLU A 110 -13.69 14.46 7.40
C GLU A 110 -14.39 15.80 7.15
N ILE A 111 -14.47 16.27 5.91
CA ILE A 111 -15.17 17.52 5.55
C ILE A 111 -16.67 17.38 5.83
N LEU A 112 -17.29 16.25 5.47
CA LEU A 112 -18.72 16.00 5.73
C LEU A 112 -19.03 15.78 7.22
N GLY A 113 -18.07 15.25 8.00
CA GLY A 113 -18.19 15.08 9.44
C GLY A 113 -17.96 16.36 10.26
N GLY A 114 -17.40 17.42 9.67
CA GLY A 114 -17.01 18.64 10.39
C GLY A 114 -15.64 18.54 11.08
N GLY A 115 -14.76 17.69 10.55
CA GLY A 115 -13.43 17.41 11.10
C GLY A 115 -12.32 18.26 10.53
N SER A 116 -11.19 18.24 11.22
CA SER A 116 -9.96 18.88 10.75
C SER A 116 -9.10 17.88 10.01
N PHE A 117 -8.81 18.16 8.73
CA PHE A 117 -7.85 17.40 7.92
C PHE A 117 -6.49 17.30 8.62
N LYS A 118 -6.05 16.07 8.89
CA LYS A 118 -4.71 15.79 9.44
C LYS A 118 -3.93 14.83 8.53
N PRO A 119 -3.11 15.34 7.60
CA PRO A 119 -2.42 14.51 6.59
C PRO A 119 -1.39 13.53 7.13
N TRP A 120 -0.87 13.73 8.35
CA TRP A 120 0.17 12.88 8.93
C TRP A 120 -0.38 11.69 9.74
N GLU A 121 -1.69 11.58 9.92
CA GLU A 121 -2.32 10.47 10.65
C GLU A 121 -2.70 9.31 9.71
N TRP A 122 -1.68 8.72 9.10
CA TRP A 122 -1.82 7.56 8.22
C TRP A 122 -2.43 6.37 8.98
N GLY A 123 -3.53 5.85 8.46
CA GLY A 123 -4.21 4.67 9.00
C GLY A 123 -5.03 4.88 10.27
N LYS A 124 -5.18 6.12 10.76
CA LYS A 124 -6.06 6.41 11.88
C LYS A 124 -7.37 7.01 11.38
N ALA A 125 -8.46 6.40 11.82
CA ALA A 125 -9.80 6.94 11.66
C ALA A 125 -9.83 8.35 12.20
N GLY A 126 -10.17 9.32 11.33
CA GLY A 126 -10.78 10.54 11.80
C GLY A 126 -11.90 10.15 12.77
N LYS A 127 -11.90 10.76 13.96
CA LYS A 127 -12.74 10.46 15.13
C LYS A 127 -14.23 10.73 14.91
N PHE A 128 -14.74 10.48 13.71
CA PHE A 128 -16.15 10.42 13.39
C PHE A 128 -16.63 9.04 13.80
N CYS A 129 -16.73 8.91 15.12
CA CYS A 129 -17.12 7.84 16.04
C CYS A 129 -16.24 8.01 17.31
#